data_AF-A0A1V6N7J4-F1
#
_entry.id   AF-A0A1V6N7J4-F1
#
_cell.length_a   1.000
_cell.length_b   1.000
_cell.length_c   1.000
_cell.angle_alpha   90.00
_cell.angle_beta   90.00
_cell.angle_gamma   90.00
#
_symmetry.space_group_name_H-M   'P 1'
#
loop_
_entity.id
_entity.type
_entity.pdbx_description
1 polymer ?
#
loop_
_entity_poly.entity_id
_entity_poly.type
_entity_poly.pdbx_seq_one_letter_code
_entity_poly.pdbx_strand_id
1 'polypeptide(L)'
;MKNPTITLEVGVSESYRQLQGDSQWWGSNTSGRCSQVFLIKARRRPVWRVDFEVWKHVPNPSLGPRTRSRPDTIFKSCLHAYLENRVVHGAPLTLDFEMMMGRPATAPKERDIVFSSTKHSLIGTEVCH
;
A
#
# COMPACT_ATOMS: atom_id res chain seq x y z
N MET A 1 14.65 7.35 -17.74
CA MET A 1 14.04 6.12 -17.18
C MET A 1 12.54 6.33 -17.03
N LYS A 2 11.74 5.29 -17.25
CA LYS A 2 10.29 5.30 -17.02
C LYS A 2 10.06 4.98 -15.54
N ASN A 3 9.29 5.80 -14.81
CA ASN A 3 9.00 5.55 -13.40
C ASN A 3 7.87 4.51 -13.29
N PRO A 4 7.89 3.65 -12.26
CA PRO A 4 6.79 2.72 -12.03
C PRO A 4 5.52 3.49 -11.61
N THR A 5 4.36 3.00 -12.05
CA THR A 5 3.06 3.50 -11.57
C THR A 5 2.68 2.89 -10.22
N ILE A 6 3.04 1.63 -10.02
CA ILE A 6 2.87 0.90 -8.75
C ILE A 6 4.20 0.29 -8.33
N THR A 7 4.48 0.32 -7.03
CA THR A 7 5.65 -0.35 -6.44
C THR A 7 5.25 -1.33 -5.34
N LEU A 8 5.94 -2.46 -5.28
CA LEU A 8 5.86 -3.42 -4.19
C LEU A 8 7.08 -3.21 -3.28
N GLU A 9 6.84 -2.84 -2.03
CA GLU A 9 7.90 -2.65 -1.02
C GLU A 9 7.78 -3.77 0.00
N VAL A 10 8.85 -4.53 0.26
CA VAL A 10 8.80 -5.72 1.13
C VAL A 10 9.97 -5.73 2.11
N GLY A 11 9.66 -5.80 3.41
CA GLY A 11 10.66 -5.90 4.46
C GLY A 11 10.36 -7.01 5.46
N VAL A 12 11.38 -7.79 5.83
CA VAL A 12 11.30 -8.81 6.88
C VAL A 12 12.15 -8.39 8.06
N SER A 13 11.52 -8.23 9.23
CA SER A 13 12.17 -7.72 10.47
C SER A 13 12.74 -6.31 10.36
N GLU A 14 12.38 -5.57 9.31
CA GLU A 14 12.71 -4.16 9.15
C GLU A 14 11.88 -3.26 10.09
N SER A 15 12.47 -2.13 10.48
CA SER A 15 11.75 -1.15 11.30
C SER A 15 10.61 -0.53 10.48
N TYR A 16 9.47 -0.25 11.13
CA TYR A 16 8.35 0.38 10.42
C TYR A 16 8.76 1.73 9.83
N ARG A 17 9.51 2.52 10.60
CA ARG A 17 9.93 3.87 10.21
C ARG A 17 10.75 3.88 8.92
N GLN A 18 11.62 2.89 8.73
CA GLN A 18 12.42 2.77 7.50
C GLN A 18 11.51 2.47 6.30
N LEU A 19 10.65 1.46 6.41
CA LEU A 19 9.71 1.10 5.34
C LEU A 19 8.73 2.23 4.99
N GLN A 20 8.33 3.05 5.97
CA GLN A 20 7.57 4.26 5.73
C GLN A 20 8.39 5.28 4.93
N GLY A 21 9.67 5.46 5.27
CA GLY A 21 10.59 6.32 4.52
C GLY A 21 10.73 5.87 3.07
N ASP A 22 10.94 4.58 2.85
CA ASP A 22 11.07 3.99 1.52
C ASP A 22 9.78 4.15 0.70
N SER A 23 8.62 3.90 1.32
CA SER A 23 7.31 4.12 0.70
C SER A 23 7.05 5.60 0.36
N GLN A 24 7.43 6.52 1.24
CA GLN A 24 7.32 7.97 1.01
C GLN A 24 8.26 8.46 -0.08
N TRP A 25 9.44 7.84 -0.21
CA TRP A 25 10.39 8.16 -1.26
C TRP A 25 9.77 7.95 -2.64
N TRP A 26 9.06 6.83 -2.85
CA TRP A 26 8.36 6.57 -4.11
C TRP A 26 7.32 7.65 -4.45
N GLY A 27 6.51 8.09 -3.48
CA GLY A 27 5.53 9.16 -3.71
C GLY A 27 6.16 10.53 -3.98
N SER A 28 7.31 10.82 -3.35
CA SER A 28 7.94 12.15 -3.38
C SER A 28 8.93 12.33 -4.53
N ASN A 29 9.58 11.25 -4.97
CA ASN A 29 10.72 11.32 -5.90
C ASN A 29 10.39 10.83 -7.32
N THR A 30 9.14 10.40 -7.56
CA THR A 30 8.70 9.96 -8.90
C THR A 30 7.95 11.03 -9.69
N SER A 31 7.91 12.28 -9.21
CA SER A 31 7.14 13.39 -9.79
C SER A 31 5.66 13.06 -9.95
N GLY A 32 5.08 12.35 -8.95
CA GLY A 32 3.68 11.92 -8.97
C GLY A 32 3.37 10.74 -9.89
N ARG A 33 4.38 10.08 -10.46
CA ARG A 33 4.16 8.93 -11.35
C ARG A 33 3.87 7.63 -10.59
N CYS A 34 4.43 7.46 -9.39
CA CYS A 34 4.05 6.35 -8.52
C CYS A 34 2.73 6.70 -7.83
N SER A 35 1.62 6.15 -8.32
CA SER A 35 0.29 6.39 -7.77
C SER A 35 0.05 5.59 -6.50
N GLN A 36 0.65 4.40 -6.39
CA GLN A 36 0.47 3.49 -5.25
C GLN A 36 1.74 2.75 -4.86
N VAL A 37 1.96 2.57 -3.55
CA VAL A 37 2.91 1.59 -3.01
C VAL A 37 2.13 0.54 -2.21
N PHE A 38 2.35 -0.72 -2.53
CA PHE A 38 1.86 -1.84 -1.74
C PHE A 38 3.00 -2.31 -0.83
N LEU A 39 2.91 -1.99 0.46
CA LEU A 39 3.92 -2.31 1.45
C LEU A 39 3.56 -3.62 2.16
N ILE A 40 4.50 -4.57 2.18
CA ILE A 40 4.41 -5.80 2.94
C ILE A 40 5.50 -5.82 4.00
N LYS A 41 5.09 -5.83 5.27
CA LYS A 41 6.01 -5.91 6.40
C LYS A 41 5.78 -7.21 7.15
N ALA A 42 6.77 -8.10 7.14
CA ALA A 42 6.74 -9.31 7.94
C ALA A 42 7.59 -9.15 9.20
N ARG A 43 7.10 -9.66 10.33
CA ARG A 43 7.86 -9.80 11.57
C ARG A 43 7.73 -11.21 12.12
N ARG A 44 8.83 -11.74 12.66
CA ARG A 44 8.92 -13.10 13.21
C ARG A 44 8.63 -13.18 14.71
N ARG A 45 8.80 -12.08 15.44
CA ARG A 45 8.70 -12.05 16.91
C ARG A 45 7.83 -10.87 17.37
N PRO A 46 7.08 -11.02 18.48
CA PRO A 46 6.92 -12.25 19.29
C PRO A 46 6.03 -13.31 18.61
N VAL A 47 5.22 -12.92 17.63
CA VAL A 47 4.37 -13.81 16.81
C VAL A 47 4.64 -13.50 15.34
N TRP A 48 4.51 -14.51 14.48
CA TRP A 48 4.55 -14.31 13.04
C TRP A 48 3.37 -13.44 12.60
N ARG A 49 3.67 -12.24 12.09
CA ARG A 49 2.69 -11.31 11.57
C ARG A 49 3.17 -10.68 10.28
N VAL A 50 2.25 -10.55 9.34
CA VAL A 50 2.45 -9.84 8.07
C VAL A 50 1.47 -8.68 8.01
N ASP A 51 1.96 -7.46 8.03
CA ASP A 51 1.19 -6.25 7.81
C ASP A 51 1.24 -5.88 6.32
N PHE A 52 0.09 -5.49 5.78
CA PHE A 52 -0.09 -5.05 4.41
C PHE A 52 -0.64 -3.63 4.43
N GLU A 53 -0.04 -2.73 3.67
CA GLU A 53 -0.48 -1.34 3.57
C GLU A 53 -0.57 -0.89 2.13
N VAL A 54 -1.59 -0.09 1.83
CA VAL A 54 -1.68 0.64 0.55
C VAL A 54 -1.39 2.11 0.84
N TRP A 55 -0.31 2.61 0.23
CA TRP A 55 0.10 4.01 0.28
C TRP A 55 -0.30 4.71 -1.02
N LYS A 56 -0.91 5.88 -0.91
CA LYS A 56 -1.26 6.73 -2.06
C LYS A 56 -1.38 8.19 -1.64
N HIS A 57 -1.54 9.09 -2.62
CA HIS A 57 -1.95 10.46 -2.35
C HIS A 57 -3.38 10.48 -1.80
N VAL A 58 -3.55 11.10 -0.63
CA VAL A 58 -4.86 11.35 0.00
C VAL A 58 -4.99 12.84 0.33
N PRO A 59 -6.22 13.38 0.46
CA PRO A 59 -6.42 14.76 0.89
C PRO A 59 -5.65 15.05 2.18
N ASN A 60 -5.00 16.21 2.24
CA ASN A 60 -4.27 16.63 3.42
C ASN A 60 -5.28 17.03 4.53
N PRO A 61 -5.35 16.29 5.66
CA PRO A 61 -6.32 16.60 6.70
C PRO A 61 -5.99 17.89 7.47
N SER A 62 -4.78 18.43 7.32
CA SER A 62 -4.29 19.60 8.07
C SER A 62 -4.40 20.92 7.30
N LEU A 63 -5.48 21.10 6.53
CA LEU A 63 -5.85 22.35 5.87
C LEU A 63 -6.44 23.34 6.90
N GLY A 64 -5.62 23.76 7.86
CA GLY A 64 -5.91 24.92 8.71
C GLY A 64 -5.65 26.25 7.97
N PRO A 65 -5.82 27.41 8.65
CA PRO A 65 -5.59 28.73 8.04
C PRO A 65 -4.24 28.81 7.33
N ARG A 66 -4.25 29.17 6.05
CA ARG A 66 -3.09 29.17 5.15
C ARG A 66 -2.11 30.28 5.53
N THR A 67 -1.11 29.96 6.34
CA THR A 67 0.06 30.83 6.58
C THR A 67 1.28 30.41 5.76
N ARG A 68 1.24 29.26 5.08
CA ARG A 68 2.29 28.76 4.17
C ARG A 68 1.69 27.93 3.04
N SER A 69 2.38 27.85 1.90
CA SER A 69 2.05 26.90 0.84
C SER A 69 2.16 25.47 1.40
N ARG A 70 1.01 24.80 1.56
CA ARG A 70 0.90 23.40 1.97
C ARG A 70 0.33 22.62 0.79
N PRO A 71 0.81 21.39 0.53
CA PRO A 71 0.24 20.57 -0.53
C PRO A 71 -1.19 20.14 -0.16
N ASP A 72 -2.07 20.15 -1.15
CA ASP A 72 -3.48 19.76 -0.99
C ASP A 72 -3.64 18.24 -0.75
N THR A 73 -2.63 17.45 -1.13
CA THR A 73 -2.56 16.01 -0.87
C THR A 73 -1.24 15.62 -0.23
N ILE A 74 -1.23 14.49 0.49
CA ILE A 74 -0.04 13.89 1.08
C ILE A 74 0.04 12.40 0.73
N PHE A 75 1.24 11.88 0.53
CA PHE A 75 1.46 10.45 0.27
C PHE A 75 1.58 9.70 1.60
N LYS A 76 0.58 8.88 1.92
CA LYS A 76 0.55 8.10 3.18
C LYS A 76 -0.21 6.80 3.02
N SER A 77 0.01 5.90 3.98
CA SER A 77 -0.83 4.72 4.19
C SER A 77 -2.29 5.13 4.39
N CYS A 78 -3.21 4.52 3.62
CA CYS A 78 -4.65 4.77 3.72
C CYS A 78 -5.47 3.51 3.96
N LEU A 79 -4.94 2.33 3.62
CA LEU A 79 -5.54 1.03 3.92
C LEU A 79 -4.52 0.16 4.63
N HIS A 80 -4.96 -0.61 5.63
CA HIS A 80 -4.11 -1.52 6.38
C HIS A 80 -4.87 -2.82 6.66
N ALA A 81 -4.22 -3.94 6.39
CA ALA A 81 -4.66 -5.27 6.78
C ALA A 81 -3.48 -6.02 7.37
N TYR A 82 -3.75 -7.06 8.16
CA TYR A 82 -2.68 -7.92 8.65
C TYR A 82 -3.13 -9.37 8.80
N LEU A 83 -2.16 -10.26 8.63
CA LEU A 83 -2.26 -11.68 8.91
C LEU A 83 -1.53 -11.96 10.22
N GLU A 84 -2.24 -12.51 11.20
CA GLU A 84 -1.67 -12.97 12.47
C GLU A 84 -2.39 -14.26 12.86
N ASN A 85 -1.66 -15.29 13.28
CA ASN A 85 -2.25 -16.59 13.67
C ASN A 85 -3.21 -17.19 12.62
N ARG A 86 -2.89 -17.03 11.32
CA ARG A 86 -3.72 -17.47 10.17
C ARG A 86 -5.08 -16.76 10.05
N VAL A 87 -5.31 -15.68 10.80
CA VAL A 87 -6.50 -14.85 10.72
C VAL A 87 -6.16 -13.55 10.01
N VAL A 88 -7.01 -13.18 9.05
CA VAL A 88 -6.90 -11.92 8.31
C VAL A 88 -7.74 -10.86 9.02
N HIS A 89 -7.14 -9.70 9.26
CA HIS A 89 -7.77 -8.52 9.84
C HIS A 89 -7.64 -7.32 8.90
N GLY A 90 -8.62 -6.42 8.89
CA GLY A 90 -8.56 -5.17 8.11
C GLY A 90 -8.76 -5.32 6.60
N ALA A 91 -9.09 -6.53 6.11
CA ALA A 91 -9.49 -6.75 4.72
C ALA A 91 -10.88 -6.14 4.41
N PRO A 92 -11.17 -5.79 3.14
CA PRO A 92 -10.31 -5.94 1.97
C PRO A 92 -9.28 -4.80 1.80
N LEU A 93 -8.15 -5.12 1.16
CA LEU A 93 -7.27 -4.12 0.56
C LEU A 93 -7.52 -4.05 -0.94
N THR A 94 -7.64 -2.85 -1.46
CA THR A 94 -7.92 -2.62 -2.89
C THR A 94 -6.80 -1.82 -3.53
N LEU A 95 -6.24 -2.35 -4.61
CA LEU A 95 -5.42 -1.59 -5.55
C LEU A 95 -6.33 -1.15 -6.70
N ASP A 96 -6.33 0.15 -6.96
CA ASP A 96 -7.27 0.79 -7.86
C ASP A 96 -6.72 0.66 -9.29
N PHE A 97 -7.50 0.05 -10.18
CA PHE A 97 -7.05 -0.20 -11.55
C PHE A 97 -6.72 1.10 -12.28
N GLU A 98 -7.55 2.12 -12.12
CA GLU A 98 -7.38 3.39 -12.83
C GLU A 98 -6.14 4.13 -12.32
N MET A 99 -5.87 4.09 -11.02
CA MET A 99 -4.62 4.60 -10.45
C MET A 99 -3.40 3.82 -10.95
N MET A 100 -3.48 2.50 -11.04
CA MET A 100 -2.38 1.65 -11.51
C MET A 100 -2.10 1.83 -13.00
N MET A 101 -3.14 2.00 -13.81
CA MET A 101 -3.04 1.99 -15.27
C MET A 101 -3.10 3.37 -15.91
N GLY A 102 -3.50 4.39 -15.15
CA GLY A 102 -3.65 5.78 -15.62
C GLY A 102 -4.78 5.97 -16.62
N ARG A 103 -5.75 5.05 -16.66
CA ARG A 103 -6.91 5.10 -17.55
C ARG A 103 -8.08 4.30 -16.97
N PRO A 104 -9.32 4.59 -17.39
CA PRO A 104 -10.48 3.81 -16.99
C PRO A 104 -10.36 2.33 -17.35
N ALA A 105 -10.97 1.48 -16.53
CA ALA A 105 -11.08 0.05 -16.78
C ALA A 105 -12.00 -0.25 -17.97
N THR A 106 -11.59 -1.19 -18.82
CA THR A 106 -12.41 -1.78 -19.87
C THR A 106 -13.04 -3.07 -19.36
N ALA A 107 -14.35 -3.00 -19.09
CA ALA A 107 -15.12 -4.15 -18.66
C ALA A 107 -15.12 -5.27 -19.74
N PRO A 108 -15.25 -6.55 -19.34
CA PRO A 108 -15.39 -7.06 -17.98
C PRO A 108 -14.07 -7.52 -17.34
N LYS A 109 -12.96 -7.48 -18.09
CA LYS A 109 -11.70 -8.13 -17.69
C LYS A 109 -10.83 -7.25 -16.80
N GLU A 110 -10.95 -5.93 -16.93
CA GLU A 110 -10.19 -4.97 -16.16
C GLU A 110 -10.99 -4.50 -14.96
N ARG A 111 -10.37 -4.56 -13.79
CA ARG A 111 -10.97 -4.23 -12.49
C ARG A 111 -9.88 -4.08 -11.44
N ASP A 112 -10.26 -3.53 -10.30
CA ASP A 112 -9.42 -3.43 -9.12
C ASP A 112 -8.90 -4.80 -8.66
N ILE A 113 -7.70 -4.79 -8.07
CA ILE A 113 -7.16 -5.97 -7.40
C ILE A 113 -7.60 -5.91 -5.94
N VAL A 114 -8.42 -6.88 -5.53
CA VAL A 114 -8.99 -6.96 -4.18
C VAL A 114 -8.36 -8.11 -3.42
N PHE A 115 -7.62 -7.79 -2.37
CA PHE A 115 -7.10 -8.75 -1.39
C PHE A 115 -8.14 -8.89 -0.26
N SER A 116 -8.94 -9.94 -0.31
CA SER A 116 -9.99 -10.23 0.69
C SER A 116 -9.55 -11.26 1.74
N SER A 117 -10.34 -11.46 2.79
CA SER A 117 -10.12 -12.50 3.79
C SER A 117 -10.43 -13.92 3.32
N THR A 118 -10.81 -14.10 2.05
CA THR A 118 -11.13 -15.42 1.50
C THR A 118 -9.84 -16.23 1.32
N LYS A 119 -9.91 -17.54 1.56
CA LYS A 119 -8.79 -18.51 1.66
C LYS A 119 -7.76 -18.51 0.50
N HIS A 120 -8.00 -17.82 -0.61
CA HIS A 120 -7.12 -17.75 -1.79
C HIS A 120 -6.59 -16.34 -2.12
N SER A 121 -7.04 -15.29 -1.42
CA SER A 121 -6.76 -13.89 -1.80
C SER A 121 -5.78 -13.16 -0.88
N LEU A 122 -5.43 -13.73 0.28
CA LEU A 122 -4.24 -13.32 1.02
C LEU A 122 -3.14 -14.37 0.89
N ILE A 123 -2.07 -13.99 0.20
CA ILE A 123 -0.85 -14.78 0.06
C ILE A 123 -0.29 -15.00 1.48
N GLY A 124 -0.46 -16.22 2.00
CA GLY A 124 -0.01 -16.60 3.33
C GLY A 124 -0.26 -18.06 3.73
N THR A 125 -0.73 -18.91 2.81
CA THR A 125 -1.00 -20.33 3.07
C THR A 125 0.08 -21.30 2.58
N GLU A 126 1.08 -20.82 1.86
CA GLU A 126 2.26 -21.61 1.47
C GLU A 126 3.52 -20.85 1.90
N VAL A 127 4.59 -21.56 2.31
CA VAL A 127 5.86 -21.10 2.98
C VAL A 127 5.78 -21.18 4.52
N CYS A 128 6.42 -22.08 5.29
CA CYS A 128 7.41 -23.15 5.07
C CYS A 128 7.14 -24.30 6.07
N HIS A 129 7.38 -25.54 5.66
CA HIS A 129 7.72 -26.64 6.57
C HIS A 129 9.17 -26.49 7.06
#